data_AF-A0A497RZ53-F1
#
_entry.id   AF-A0A497RZ53-F1
#
_cell.length_a   1.000
_cell.length_b   1.000
_cell.length_c   1.000
_cell.angle_alpha   90.00
_cell.angle_beta   90.00
_cell.angle_gamma   90.00
#
_symmetry.space_group_name_H-M   'P 1'
#
loop_
_entity.id
_entity.type
_entity.pdbx_description
1 polymer ?
#
loop_
_entity_poly.entity_id
_entity_poly.type
_entity_poly.pdbx_seq_one_letter_code
_entity_poly.pdbx_strand_id
1 'polypeptide(L)'
;MMEEESDFSGDNIWVDPNGRFVVIRINPRLYKTHVIMRAADDLIHAEKDKYDVILDGDPEKEIIAKFIPREGKVEKEELMRIAYRFNTLLVKCSGKG
;
A
#
# COMPACT_ATOMS: atom_id res chain seq x y z
N MET A 1 -29.08 -6.03 13.33
CA MET A 1 -27.61 -5.98 13.28
C MET A 1 -27.26 -6.10 11.81
N MET A 2 -26.83 -5.00 11.21
CA MET A 2 -26.50 -4.97 9.78
C MET A 2 -25.05 -5.45 9.68
N GLU A 3 -24.88 -6.68 9.21
CA GLU A 3 -23.59 -7.16 8.73
C GLU A 3 -23.30 -6.37 7.46
N GLU A 4 -22.48 -5.32 7.55
CA GLU A 4 -21.81 -4.78 6.38
C GLU A 4 -20.78 -5.82 5.95
N GLU A 5 -21.26 -6.86 5.25
CA GLU A 5 -20.47 -7.61 4.29
C GLU A 5 -19.96 -6.58 3.27
N SER A 6 -18.83 -5.98 3.59
CA SER A 6 -18.07 -5.16 2.66
C SER A 6 -17.66 -6.09 1.54
N ASP A 7 -18.41 -5.98 0.44
CA ASP A 7 -18.21 -6.64 -0.83
C ASP A 7 -16.71 -6.58 -1.21
N PHE A 8 -15.95 -7.63 -0.89
CA PHE A 8 -14.52 -7.80 -1.18
C PHE A 8 -14.35 -8.09 -2.67
N SER A 9 -14.78 -7.16 -3.51
CA SER A 9 -14.72 -7.27 -4.96
C SER A 9 -13.32 -6.93 -5.46
N GLY A 10 -12.44 -7.94 -5.57
CA GLY A 10 -11.27 -7.95 -6.50
C GLY A 10 -10.17 -6.87 -6.39
N ASP A 11 -10.35 -5.81 -5.61
CA ASP A 11 -9.47 -4.67 -5.58
C ASP A 11 -8.37 -4.85 -4.53
N ASN A 12 -7.12 -4.84 -5.00
CA ASN A 12 -5.93 -4.94 -4.15
C ASN A 12 -5.66 -3.65 -3.35
N ILE A 13 -6.43 -2.59 -3.57
CA ILE A 13 -6.23 -1.28 -2.93
C ILE A 13 -7.52 -0.88 -2.22
N TRP A 14 -7.40 -0.53 -0.95
CA TRP A 14 -8.47 0.02 -0.14
C TRP A 14 -8.10 1.39 0.41
N VAL A 15 -8.91 2.40 0.13
CA VAL A 15 -8.67 3.78 0.58
C VAL A 15 -9.69 4.14 1.66
N ASP A 16 -9.22 4.65 2.80
CA ASP A 16 -10.11 5.16 3.83
C ASP A 16 -10.88 6.38 3.29
N PRO A 17 -12.22 6.38 3.32
CA PRO A 17 -13.02 7.48 2.78
C PRO A 17 -12.84 8.78 3.57
N ASN A 18 -12.26 8.74 4.78
CA ASN A 18 -11.96 9.91 5.59
C ASN A 18 -10.53 10.44 5.35
N GLY A 19 -9.81 9.91 4.35
CA GLY A 19 -8.49 10.42 4.01
C GLY A 19 -7.39 10.05 5.00
N ARG A 20 -7.62 9.07 5.89
CA ARG A 20 -6.67 8.76 6.97
C ARG A 20 -5.56 7.82 6.57
N PHE A 21 -5.79 6.92 5.62
CA PHE A 21 -4.79 5.96 5.18
C PHE A 21 -5.24 5.23 3.90
N VAL A 22 -4.30 4.57 3.24
CA VAL A 22 -4.55 3.60 2.16
C VAL A 22 -3.90 2.27 2.51
N VAL A 23 -4.55 1.17 2.13
CA VAL A 23 -4.11 -0.20 2.35
C VAL A 23 -3.97 -0.88 1.00
N ILE A 24 -2.87 -1.59 0.79
CA ILE A 24 -2.55 -2.28 -0.45
C ILE A 24 -2.21 -3.72 -0.11
N ARG A 25 -2.97 -4.66 -0.67
CA ARG A 25 -2.75 -6.09 -0.55
C ARG A 25 -1.79 -6.54 -1.64
N ILE A 26 -0.77 -7.27 -1.26
CA ILE A 26 0.33 -7.67 -2.13
C ILE A 26 0.46 -9.18 -2.03
N ASN A 27 0.51 -9.82 -3.19
CA ASN A 27 0.81 -11.25 -3.27
C ASN A 27 2.34 -11.46 -3.27
N PRO A 28 2.93 -12.01 -2.19
CA PRO A 28 4.37 -12.22 -2.10
C PRO A 28 4.89 -13.26 -3.11
N ARG A 29 4.01 -14.06 -3.73
CA ARG A 29 4.37 -14.96 -4.83
C ARG A 29 4.73 -14.20 -6.12
N LEU A 30 4.19 -12.99 -6.28
CA LEU A 30 4.52 -12.11 -7.42
C LEU A 30 5.73 -11.23 -7.10
N TYR A 31 5.84 -10.76 -5.85
CA TYR A 31 6.90 -9.87 -5.41
C TYR A 31 7.57 -10.41 -4.14
N LYS A 32 8.87 -10.73 -4.21
CA LYS A 32 9.62 -11.17 -3.03
C LYS A 32 9.56 -10.11 -1.91
N THR A 33 9.57 -10.53 -0.65
CA THR A 33 9.47 -9.63 0.52
C THR A 33 10.48 -8.47 0.49
N HIS A 34 11.73 -8.72 0.10
CA HIS A 34 12.75 -7.66 0.01
C HIS A 34 12.45 -6.62 -1.09
N VAL A 35 11.75 -7.01 -2.16
CA VAL A 35 11.28 -6.09 -3.22
C VAL A 35 10.19 -5.19 -2.67
N ILE A 36 9.26 -5.76 -1.90
CA ILE A 36 8.16 -5.03 -1.25
C ILE A 36 8.72 -4.02 -0.25
N MET A 37 9.64 -4.45 0.62
CA MET A 37 10.31 -3.57 1.59
C MET A 37 11.06 -2.43 0.90
N ARG A 38 11.83 -2.73 -0.16
CA ARG A 38 12.55 -1.72 -0.94
C ARG A 38 11.61 -0.72 -1.62
N ALA A 39 10.52 -1.21 -2.23
CA ALA A 39 9.53 -0.33 -2.87
C ALA A 39 8.85 0.60 -1.86
N ALA A 40 8.60 0.14 -0.63
CA ALA A 40 8.05 0.96 0.43
C ALA A 40 9.05 2.04 0.90
N ASP A 41 10.32 1.65 1.08
CA ASP A 41 11.39 2.56 1.48
C ASP A 41 11.66 3.65 0.42
N ASP A 42 11.76 3.24 -0.85
CA ASP A 42 11.91 4.16 -1.99
C ASP A 42 10.74 5.15 -2.07
N LEU A 43 9.52 4.70 -1.76
CA LEU A 43 8.33 5.56 -1.77
C LEU A 43 8.33 6.57 -0.64
N ILE A 44 8.64 6.15 0.59
CA ILE A 44 8.72 7.05 1.75
C ILE A 44 9.76 8.15 1.49
N HIS A 45 10.94 7.78 0.99
CA HIS A 45 11.98 8.73 0.65
C HIS A 45 11.53 9.69 -0.47
N ALA A 46 10.86 9.17 -1.51
CA ALA A 46 10.36 9.99 -2.61
C ALA A 46 9.27 10.99 -2.17
N GLU A 47 8.46 10.64 -1.18
CA GLU A 47 7.44 11.51 -0.59
C GLU A 47 7.98 12.34 0.59
N LYS A 48 9.30 12.39 0.81
CA LYS A 48 9.96 13.17 1.86
C LYS A 48 9.41 12.88 3.25
N ASP A 49 9.21 11.60 3.56
CA ASP A 49 8.77 11.14 4.89
C ASP A 49 7.38 11.69 5.31
N LYS A 50 6.55 12.11 4.35
CA LYS A 50 5.17 12.56 4.60
C LYS A 50 4.21 11.45 5.00
N TYR A 51 4.61 10.20 4.80
CA TYR A 51 3.80 9.03 5.08
C TYR A 51 4.56 8.07 5.99
N ASP A 52 3.86 7.55 6.98
CA ASP A 52 4.27 6.32 7.68
C ASP A 52 3.81 5.12 6.88
N VAL A 53 4.67 4.10 6.81
CA VAL A 53 4.30 2.79 6.24
C VAL A 53 4.26 1.74 7.35
N ILE A 54 3.25 0.88 7.27
CA ILE A 54 3.18 -0.35 8.05
C ILE A 54 3.12 -1.49 7.05
N LEU A 55 4.11 -2.39 7.10
CA LEU A 55 4.11 -3.65 6.38
C LEU A 55 3.76 -4.75 7.38
N ASP A 56 2.64 -5.42 7.17
CA ASP A 56 2.15 -6.50 8.02
C ASP A 56 1.70 -7.68 7.15
N GLY A 57 1.51 -8.86 7.74
CA GLY A 57 1.01 -10.05 7.07
C GLY A 57 2.00 -11.21 6.99
N ASP A 58 1.60 -12.24 6.25
CA ASP A 58 2.31 -13.51 6.11
C ASP A 58 3.10 -13.50 4.79
N PRO A 59 4.44 -13.54 4.81
CA PRO A 59 5.27 -13.51 3.61
C PRO A 59 5.06 -14.70 2.66
N GLU A 60 4.37 -15.77 3.09
CA GLU A 60 4.04 -16.92 2.24
C GLU A 60 2.65 -16.81 1.60
N LYS A 61 1.78 -15.96 2.14
CA LYS A 61 0.37 -15.84 1.71
C LYS A 61 0.03 -14.46 1.18
N GLU A 62 0.23 -13.43 1.99
CA GLU A 62 -0.23 -12.07 1.71
C GLU A 62 0.50 -11.06 2.59
N ILE A 63 0.98 -9.99 1.97
CA ILE A 63 1.53 -8.83 2.67
C ILE A 63 0.60 -7.64 2.46
N ILE A 64 0.36 -6.90 3.54
CA ILE A 64 -0.47 -5.71 3.58
C ILE A 64 0.45 -4.51 3.81
N ALA A 65 0.46 -3.58 2.85
CA ALA A 65 1.12 -2.29 2.99
C ALA A 65 0.10 -1.19 3.30
N LYS A 66 0.21 -0.59 4.48
CA LYS A 66 -0.65 0.52 4.90
C LYS A 66 0.16 1.81 4.94
N PHE A 67 -0.29 2.83 4.23
CA PHE A 67 0.30 4.16 4.21
C PHE A 67 -0.59 5.16 4.94
N ILE A 68 -0.02 5.88 5.89
CA ILE A 68 -0.70 6.82 6.77
C ILE A 68 -0.04 8.20 6.62
N PRO A 69 -0.75 9.25 6.19
CA PRO A 69 -0.16 10.58 6.10
C PRO A 69 0.14 11.14 7.51
N ARG A 70 1.33 11.71 7.68
CA ARG A 70 1.78 12.29 8.97
C ARG A 70 1.16 13.64 9.27
N GLU A 71 0.90 14.43 8.22
CA GLU A 71 0.35 15.78 8.33
C GLU A 71 -1.17 15.79 8.58
N GLY A 72 -1.80 14.61 8.70
CA GLY A 72 -3.21 14.44 9.01
C GLY A 72 -3.99 13.79 7.87
N LYS A 73 -5.23 14.22 7.66
CA LYS A 73 -6.08 13.69 6.59
C LYS A 73 -5.70 14.33 5.26
N VAL A 74 -5.65 13.52 4.21
CA VAL A 74 -5.42 13.99 2.84
C VAL A 74 -6.56 13.58 1.93
N GLU A 75 -6.65 14.20 0.75
CA GLU A 75 -7.68 13.86 -0.24
C GLU A 75 -7.58 12.40 -0.69
N LYS A 76 -8.73 11.80 -1.02
CA LYS A 76 -8.79 10.42 -1.52
C LYS A 76 -7.90 10.22 -2.75
N GLU A 77 -7.85 11.21 -3.63
CA GLU A 77 -7.05 11.20 -4.86
C GLU A 77 -5.55 11.12 -4.55
N GLU A 78 -5.11 11.77 -3.48
CA GLU A 78 -3.73 11.74 -3.03
C GLU A 78 -3.38 10.34 -2.47
N LEU A 79 -4.26 9.74 -1.68
CA LEU A 79 -4.10 8.35 -1.23
C LEU A 79 -4.06 7.35 -2.39
N MET A 80 -4.90 7.55 -3.41
CA MET A 80 -4.87 6.75 -4.64
C MET A 80 -3.54 6.93 -5.38
N ARG A 81 -3.03 8.16 -5.49
CA ARG A 81 -1.72 8.47 -6.10
C ARG A 81 -0.60 7.68 -5.43
N ILE A 82 -0.61 7.61 -4.10
CA ILE A 82 0.36 6.82 -3.33
C ILE A 82 0.26 5.33 -3.67
N ALA A 83 -0.96 4.79 -3.74
CA ALA A 83 -1.13 3.38 -4.09
C ALA A 83 -0.63 3.04 -5.52
N TYR A 84 -0.91 3.90 -6.49
CA TYR A 84 -0.39 3.73 -7.86
C TYR A 84 1.13 3.85 -7.94
N ARG A 85 1.72 4.80 -7.21
CA ARG A 85 3.18 4.97 -7.13
C ARG A 85 3.83 3.73 -6.52
N PHE A 86 3.28 3.21 -5.44
CA PHE A 86 3.76 1.99 -4.81
C PHE A 86 3.72 0.79 -5.77
N ASN A 87 2.60 0.56 -6.46
CA ASN A 87 2.49 -0.50 -7.47
C ASN A 87 3.50 -0.35 -8.60
N THR A 88 3.75 0.88 -9.06
CA THR A 88 4.77 1.16 -10.07
C THR A 88 6.17 0.80 -9.58
N LEU A 89 6.48 1.09 -8.31
CA LEU A 89 7.75 0.75 -7.68
C LEU A 89 7.91 -0.76 -7.49
N LEU A 90 6.85 -1.48 -7.11
CA LEU A 90 6.86 -2.95 -7.05
C LEU A 90 7.28 -3.57 -8.38
N VAL A 91 6.65 -3.15 -9.49
CA VAL A 91 6.97 -3.62 -10.84
C VAL A 91 8.42 -3.26 -11.22
N LYS A 92 8.82 -2.01 -10.98
CA LYS A 92 10.17 -1.51 -11.32
C LYS A 92 11.27 -2.25 -10.56
N CYS A 93 11.07 -2.53 -9.27
CA CYS A 93 12.04 -3.24 -8.45
C CYS A 93 12.05 -4.75 -8.77
N SER A 94 10.93 -5.31 -9.22
CA SER A 94 10.86 -6.71 -9.65
C SER A 94 11.61 -7.00 -10.95
N GLY A 95 11.70 -6.03 -11.88
CA GLY A 95 12.40 -6.20 -13.16
C GLY A 95 13.93 -6.01 -13.11
N LYS A 96 14.49 -5.68 -11.94
CA LYS A 96 15.94 -5.49 -11.72
C LYS A 96 16.61 -6.65 -10.98
N GLY A 97 15.95 -7.80 -10.91
CA GLY A 97 16.43 -9.02 -10.24
C GLY A 97 17.06 -10.02 -11.20
#